data_AF-A0A8C6XRV5-F1
#
_entry.id   AF-A0A8C6XRV5-F1
#
_cell.length_a   1.000
_cell.length_b   1.000
_cell.length_c   1.000
_cell.angle_alpha   90.00
_cell.angle_beta   90.00
_cell.angle_gamma   90.00
#
_symmetry.space_group_name_H-M   'P 1'
#
loop_
_entity.id
_entity.type
_entity.pdbx_description
1 polymer ?
#
loop_
_entity_poly.entity_id
_entity_poly.type
_entity_poly.pdbx_seq_one_letter_code
_entity_poly.pdbx_strand_id
1 'polypeptide(L)'
;MACALDSLLYTIFSTIRSHSFIQYSFRSSHHLEVQVGGETMMARLLRNTIGALNTSSEMVMETNNLQCLPEPRGMGQDEYVKTAIPLGALVMLCFLQVYVFRLRRVIAAFYFPKREKKRIIYLYNEMLRQRMAFVIVQRKRIILRARRRQRVPLLNQIGRWCPFLKRFLVRRCILCNRPESHNSLVCSNPDCETVYCRICWKDLGKTCFACNTEDVVSSDESSNGERGYAD
;
A
#
# COMPACT_ATOMS: atom_id res chain seq x y z
N MET A 1 2.94 11.39 14.39
CA MET A 1 3.26 10.07 14.98
C MET A 1 4.09 10.22 16.26
N ALA A 2 5.29 10.81 16.20
CA ALA A 2 6.16 10.97 17.37
C ALA A 2 5.52 11.75 18.54
N CYS A 3 4.88 12.91 18.28
CA CYS A 3 4.20 13.68 19.35
C CYS A 3 3.03 12.93 19.98
N ALA A 4 2.29 12.17 19.15
CA ALA A 4 1.13 11.43 19.62
C ALA A 4 1.56 10.29 20.52
N LEU A 5 2.64 9.58 20.17
CA LEU A 5 3.25 8.56 21.01
C LEU A 5 3.79 9.14 22.32
N ASP A 6 4.47 10.29 22.27
CA ASP A 6 5.00 10.96 23.46
C ASP A 6 3.88 11.39 24.42
N SER A 7 2.81 11.99 23.87
CA SER A 7 1.60 12.36 24.64
C SER A 7 0.92 11.13 25.25
N LEU A 8 0.90 10.01 24.52
CA LEU A 8 0.29 8.76 24.96
C LEU A 8 1.13 8.09 26.07
N LEU A 9 2.45 8.12 25.96
CA LEU A 9 3.35 7.63 27.02
C LEU A 9 3.25 8.51 28.28
N TYR A 10 3.22 9.83 28.11
CA TYR A 10 3.06 10.77 29.22
C TYR A 10 1.73 10.54 29.97
N THR A 11 0.63 10.36 29.23
CA THR A 11 -0.69 10.07 29.83
C THR A 11 -0.72 8.71 30.52
N ILE A 12 -0.08 7.67 29.97
CA ILE A 12 0.03 6.36 30.64
C ILE A 12 0.82 6.48 31.95
N PHE A 13 2.02 7.08 31.93
CA PHE A 13 2.86 7.16 33.13
C PHE A 13 2.24 8.04 34.22
N SER A 14 1.58 9.14 33.86
CA SER A 14 0.85 9.97 34.81
C SER A 14 -0.36 9.24 35.41
N THR A 15 -1.08 8.46 34.62
CA THR A 15 -2.20 7.63 35.09
C THR A 15 -1.71 6.57 36.08
N ILE A 16 -0.63 5.85 35.75
CA ILE A 16 -0.02 4.85 36.64
C ILE A 16 0.37 5.51 37.97
N ARG A 17 1.05 6.66 37.93
CA ARG A 17 1.48 7.39 39.14
C ARG A 17 0.29 7.77 40.04
N SER A 18 -0.83 8.19 39.45
CA SER A 18 -2.01 8.59 40.22
C SER A 18 -2.75 7.42 40.87
N HIS A 19 -2.74 6.24 40.22
CA HIS A 19 -3.50 5.07 40.68
C HIS A 19 -2.68 4.06 41.47
N SER A 20 -1.34 4.11 41.45
CA SER A 20 -0.46 3.18 42.16
C SER A 20 0.10 3.71 43.48
N PHE A 21 -0.26 4.93 43.88
CA PHE A 21 0.15 5.48 45.18
C PHE A 21 -0.57 4.75 46.32
N ILE A 22 0.21 4.00 47.11
CA ILE A 22 -0.28 3.27 48.29
C ILE A 22 0.59 3.63 49.49
N GLN A 23 -0.06 4.04 50.57
CA GLN A 23 0.55 4.35 51.88
C GLN A 23 -0.02 3.36 52.91
N TYR A 24 0.85 2.52 53.47
CA TYR A 24 0.48 1.58 54.53
C TYR A 24 1.01 2.10 55.87
N SER A 25 0.10 2.46 56.78
CA SER A 25 0.43 2.78 58.17
C SER A 25 0.22 1.54 59.03
N PHE A 26 1.30 0.84 59.40
CA PHE A 26 1.22 -0.28 60.33
C PHE A 26 1.32 0.26 61.77
N ARG A 27 0.23 0.16 62.53
CA ARG A 27 0.18 0.47 63.97
C ARG A 27 0.07 -0.84 64.74
N SER A 28 1.10 -1.21 65.50
CA SER A 28 1.05 -2.34 66.42
C SER A 28 1.11 -1.84 67.87
N SER A 29 0.11 -2.17 68.68
CA SER A 29 0.07 -1.89 70.11
C SER A 29 0.08 -3.21 70.88
N HIS A 30 1.22 -3.57 71.49
CA HIS A 30 1.32 -4.73 72.37
C HIS A 30 1.19 -4.29 73.83
N HIS A 31 0.05 -4.57 74.47
CA HIS A 31 -0.12 -4.41 75.91
C HIS A 31 0.17 -5.74 76.60
N LEU A 32 1.34 -5.86 77.23
CA LEU A 32 1.70 -7.00 78.08
C LEU A 32 1.70 -6.54 79.54
N GLU A 33 0.68 -6.96 80.30
CA GLU A 33 0.63 -6.76 81.75
C GLU A 33 1.01 -8.08 82.44
N VAL A 34 2.13 -8.07 83.18
CA VAL A 34 2.64 -9.25 83.90
C VAL A 34 2.67 -8.96 85.39
N GLN A 35 1.78 -9.60 86.14
CA GLN A 35 1.73 -9.50 87.61
C GLN A 35 2.54 -10.63 88.25
N VAL A 36 3.59 -10.27 88.98
CA VAL A 36 4.44 -11.23 89.72
C VAL A 36 3.95 -11.30 91.18
N GLY A 37 3.53 -12.49 91.64
CA GLY A 37 3.13 -12.74 93.03
C GLY A 37 4.27 -13.25 93.94
N GLY A 38 4.20 -12.95 95.24
CA GLY A 38 5.15 -13.43 96.27
C GLY A 38 6.16 -12.39 96.76
N GLU A 39 6.67 -12.59 97.98
CA GLU A 39 7.66 -11.73 98.68
C GLU A 39 9.09 -12.30 98.67
N THR A 40 9.41 -13.19 97.74
CA THR A 40 10.77 -13.73 97.63
C THR A 40 11.75 -12.72 97.02
N MET A 41 13.04 -12.88 97.32
CA MET A 41 14.09 -12.01 96.76
C MET A 41 14.10 -12.05 95.22
N MET A 42 13.81 -13.21 94.61
CA MET A 42 13.65 -13.39 93.17
C MET A 42 12.43 -12.63 92.60
N ALA A 43 11.29 -12.65 93.30
CA ALA A 43 10.11 -11.89 92.91
C ALA A 43 10.36 -10.37 92.93
N ARG A 44 11.16 -9.86 93.89
CA ARG A 44 11.59 -8.45 93.92
C ARG A 44 12.50 -8.09 92.74
N LEU A 45 13.45 -8.97 92.38
CA LEU A 45 14.31 -8.76 91.22
C LEU A 45 13.50 -8.70 89.92
N LEU A 46 12.60 -9.66 89.70
CA LEU A 46 11.75 -9.70 88.51
C LEU A 46 10.81 -8.49 88.43
N ARG A 47 10.24 -8.03 89.55
CA ARG A 47 9.38 -6.84 89.56
C ARG A 47 10.16 -5.57 89.21
N ASN A 48 11.41 -5.45 89.67
CA ASN A 48 12.28 -4.32 89.35
C ASN A 48 12.80 -4.34 87.91
N THR A 49 13.06 -5.53 87.33
CA THR A 49 13.53 -5.63 85.94
C THR A 49 12.39 -5.52 84.93
N ILE A 50 11.20 -6.01 85.25
CA ILE A 50 10.00 -5.92 84.40
C ILE A 50 9.40 -4.51 84.41
N GLY A 51 9.55 -3.75 85.49
CA GLY A 51 9.16 -2.34 85.54
C GLY A 51 9.86 -1.46 84.49
N ALA A 52 11.06 -1.84 84.05
CA ALA A 52 11.78 -1.17 82.95
C ALA A 52 11.30 -1.60 81.54
N LEU A 53 10.57 -2.72 81.45
CA LEU A 53 10.01 -3.26 80.21
C LEU A 53 8.51 -2.95 80.06
N ASN A 54 7.87 -2.38 81.08
CA ASN A 54 6.49 -1.89 81.05
C ASN A 54 6.39 -0.54 80.31
N THR A 55 7.02 -0.47 79.13
CA THR A 55 6.92 0.67 78.22
C THR A 55 6.07 0.23 77.05
N SER A 56 4.89 0.82 76.91
CA SER A 56 4.05 0.68 75.72
C SER A 56 4.83 1.22 74.52
N SER A 57 5.49 0.35 73.75
CA SER A 57 6.13 0.77 72.52
C SER A 57 5.07 0.89 71.43
N GLU A 58 4.62 2.12 71.17
CA GLU A 58 3.81 2.43 70.00
C GLU A 58 4.73 2.44 68.78
N MET A 59 4.83 1.31 68.07
CA MET A 59 5.57 1.24 66.81
C MET A 59 4.65 1.64 65.67
N VAL A 60 4.77 2.91 65.24
CA VAL A 60 4.14 3.42 64.02
C VAL A 60 5.14 3.28 62.88
N MET A 61 4.94 2.31 62.01
CA MET A 61 5.75 2.13 60.80
C MET A 61 4.94 2.63 59.60
N GLU A 62 5.29 3.82 59.10
CA GLU A 62 4.74 4.35 57.86
C GLU A 62 5.62 3.93 56.69
N THR A 63 5.07 3.13 55.76
CA THR A 63 5.76 2.76 54.52
C THR A 63 5.03 3.36 53.31
N ASN A 64 5.77 4.09 52.47
CA ASN A 64 5.25 4.76 51.27
C ASN A 64 5.97 4.26 50.01
N ASN A 65 5.23 4.14 48.90
CA ASN A 65 5.78 3.66 47.62
C ASN A 65 6.23 4.79 46.67
N LEU A 66 6.38 6.02 47.16
CA LEU A 66 6.70 7.21 46.34
C LEU A 66 7.99 7.07 45.54
N GLN A 67 9.02 6.46 46.12
CA GLN A 67 10.31 6.24 45.45
C GLN A 67 10.24 5.21 44.32
N CYS A 68 9.20 4.37 44.29
CA CYS A 68 8.99 3.36 43.26
C CYS A 68 8.08 3.86 42.12
N LEU A 69 7.48 5.05 42.25
CA LEU A 69 6.57 5.59 41.25
C LEU A 69 7.33 6.29 40.11
N PRO A 70 7.02 5.99 38.83
CA PRO A 70 7.64 6.66 37.71
C PRO A 70 7.35 8.17 37.74
N GLU A 71 8.35 8.98 37.42
CA GLU A 71 8.22 10.42 37.28
C GLU A 71 8.00 10.75 35.80
N PRO A 72 6.78 11.16 35.39
CA PRO A 72 6.49 11.48 34.00
C PRO A 72 7.18 12.80 33.63
N ARG A 73 8.33 12.72 32.96
CA ARG A 73 8.97 13.87 32.32
C ARG A 73 8.51 13.97 30.89
N GLY A 74 7.69 14.99 30.60
CA GLY A 74 7.39 15.35 29.20
C GLY A 74 8.59 16.04 28.57
N MET A 75 8.83 15.76 27.29
CA MET A 75 9.88 16.46 26.53
C MET A 75 9.54 17.95 26.42
N GLY A 76 10.53 18.81 26.70
CA GLY A 76 10.37 20.25 26.57
C GLY A 76 10.16 20.68 25.11
N GLN A 77 9.55 21.85 24.89
CA GLN A 77 9.36 22.39 23.54
C GLN A 77 10.70 22.54 22.79
N ASP A 78 11.76 22.94 23.48
CA ASP A 78 13.10 23.08 22.91
C ASP A 78 13.70 21.74 22.47
N GLU A 79 13.48 20.69 23.24
CA GLU A 79 13.95 19.34 22.89
C GLU A 79 13.19 18.81 21.68
N TYR A 80 11.88 19.05 21.63
CA TYR A 80 11.06 18.69 20.48
C TYR A 80 11.55 19.37 19.19
N VAL A 81 11.84 20.68 19.24
CA VAL A 81 12.34 21.43 18.09
C VAL A 81 13.70 20.91 17.64
N LYS A 82 14.63 20.65 18.58
CA LYS A 82 15.95 20.08 18.28
C LYS A 82 15.87 18.71 17.59
N THR A 83 14.92 17.87 17.96
CA THR A 83 14.73 16.55 17.32
C THR A 83 13.95 16.64 16.00
N ALA A 84 12.95 17.53 15.92
CA ALA A 84 12.10 17.65 14.73
C ALA A 84 12.82 18.29 13.53
N ILE A 85 13.69 19.28 13.75
CA ILE A 85 14.45 19.95 12.68
C ILE A 85 15.26 18.97 11.81
N PRO A 86 16.15 18.11 12.36
CA PRO A 86 16.94 17.19 11.54
C PRO A 86 16.07 16.13 10.85
N LEU A 87 14.99 15.68 11.49
CA LEU A 87 14.02 14.76 10.85
C LEU A 87 13.33 15.42 9.66
N GLY A 88 12.87 16.67 9.82
CA GLY A 88 12.30 17.46 8.73
C GLY A 88 13.30 17.71 7.60
N ALA A 89 14.55 18.04 7.96
CA ALA A 89 15.63 18.23 6.99
C ALA A 89 15.91 16.94 6.19
N LEU A 90 15.95 15.77 6.84
CA LEU A 90 16.09 14.47 6.16
C LEU A 90 14.96 14.22 5.15
N VAL A 91 13.72 14.47 5.55
CA VAL A 91 12.56 14.35 4.67
C VAL A 91 12.67 15.30 3.48
N MET A 92 13.05 16.55 3.71
CA MET A 92 13.29 17.54 2.65
C MET A 92 14.42 17.12 1.71
N LEU A 93 15.51 16.56 2.26
CA LEU A 93 16.61 16.01 1.46
C LEU A 93 16.16 14.83 0.60
N CYS A 94 15.29 13.95 1.12
CA CYS A 94 14.69 12.87 0.32
C CYS A 94 13.88 13.42 -0.86
N PHE A 95 13.11 14.49 -0.65
CA PHE A 95 12.40 15.15 -1.76
C PHE A 95 13.38 15.78 -2.76
N LEU A 96 14.39 16.50 -2.27
CA LEU A 96 15.44 17.10 -3.11
C LEU A 96 16.18 16.06 -3.95
N GLN A 97 16.48 14.89 -3.41
CA GLN A 97 17.12 13.79 -4.14
C GLN A 97 16.34 13.42 -5.40
N VAL A 98 15.01 13.32 -5.34
CA VAL A 98 14.17 13.03 -6.51
C VAL A 98 14.36 14.08 -7.61
N TYR A 99 14.42 15.36 -7.23
CA TYR A 99 14.67 16.45 -8.18
C TYR A 99 16.10 16.43 -8.73
N VAL A 100 17.11 16.17 -7.90
CA VAL A 100 18.51 16.03 -8.32
C VAL A 100 18.67 14.88 -9.32
N PHE A 101 18.00 13.74 -9.10
CA PHE A 101 18.03 12.63 -10.06
C PHE A 101 17.42 13.02 -11.42
N ARG A 102 16.34 13.82 -11.43
CA ARG A 102 15.78 14.36 -12.68
C ARG A 102 16.73 15.33 -13.37
N LEU A 103 17.32 16.25 -12.60
CA LEU A 103 18.28 17.24 -13.11
C LEU A 103 19.56 16.60 -13.63
N ARG A 104 20.04 15.51 -13.01
CA ARG A 104 21.22 14.77 -13.48
C ARG A 104 21.07 14.34 -14.94
N ARG A 105 19.87 13.92 -15.35
CA ARG A 105 19.59 13.57 -16.75
C ARG A 105 19.69 14.79 -17.67
N VAL A 106 19.16 15.93 -17.25
CA VAL A 106 19.21 17.20 -18.01
C VAL A 106 20.66 17.67 -18.17
N ILE A 107 21.43 17.64 -17.09
CA ILE A 107 22.86 18.00 -17.09
C ILE A 107 23.63 17.05 -18.01
N ALA A 108 23.42 15.73 -17.91
CA ALA A 108 24.07 14.76 -18.79
C ALA A 108 23.69 14.95 -20.27
N ALA A 109 22.44 15.31 -20.55
CA ALA A 109 21.97 15.61 -21.90
C ALA A 109 22.62 16.88 -22.47
N PHE A 110 22.88 17.88 -21.63
CA PHE A 110 23.58 19.11 -22.01
C PHE A 110 25.05 18.84 -22.37
N TYR A 111 25.77 18.06 -21.55
CA TYR A 111 27.19 17.75 -21.80
C TYR A 111 27.42 16.72 -22.92
N PHE A 112 26.52 15.74 -23.10
CA PHE A 112 26.68 14.65 -24.09
C PHE A 112 25.49 14.52 -25.06
N PRO A 113 25.20 15.54 -25.89
CA PRO A 113 24.00 15.56 -26.73
C PRO A 113 23.98 14.45 -27.79
N LYS A 114 25.15 14.05 -28.31
CA LYS A 114 25.25 12.98 -29.32
C LYS A 114 24.80 11.62 -28.77
N ARG A 115 25.09 11.31 -27.49
CA ARG A 115 24.69 10.04 -26.85
C ARG A 115 23.21 10.04 -26.49
N GLU A 116 22.68 11.16 -25.99
CA GLU A 116 21.25 11.27 -25.65
C GLU A 116 20.36 11.20 -26.91
N LYS A 117 20.76 11.83 -28.02
CA LYS A 117 20.02 11.73 -29.30
C LYS A 117 19.90 10.28 -29.78
N LYS A 118 20.96 9.47 -29.69
CA LYS A 118 20.91 8.04 -30.01
C LYS A 118 19.91 7.29 -29.13
N ARG A 119 19.92 7.55 -27.82
CA ARG A 119 18.97 6.94 -26.87
C ARG A 119 17.51 7.34 -27.15
N ILE A 120 17.26 8.61 -27.47
CA ILE A 120 15.92 9.10 -27.80
C ILE A 120 15.40 8.45 -29.09
N ILE A 121 16.22 8.39 -30.15
CA ILE A 121 15.83 7.76 -31.41
C ILE A 121 15.56 6.27 -31.20
N TYR A 122 16.40 5.58 -30.42
CA TYR A 122 16.19 4.19 -30.07
C TYR A 122 14.85 3.99 -29.33
N LEU A 123 14.59 4.78 -28.28
CA LEU A 123 13.34 4.70 -27.51
C LEU A 123 12.13 4.99 -28.39
N TYR A 124 12.22 5.98 -29.27
CA TYR A 124 11.17 6.32 -30.22
C TYR A 124 10.88 5.15 -31.17
N ASN A 125 11.92 4.57 -31.77
CA ASN A 125 11.79 3.41 -32.65
C ASN A 125 11.22 2.20 -31.91
N GLU A 126 11.63 1.98 -30.67
CA GLU A 126 11.11 0.89 -29.84
C GLU A 126 9.63 1.09 -29.50
N MET A 127 9.23 2.31 -29.13
CA MET A 127 7.81 2.64 -28.92
C MET A 127 6.98 2.47 -30.19
N LEU A 128 7.52 2.83 -31.36
CA LEU A 128 6.88 2.59 -32.65
C LEU A 128 6.71 1.09 -32.92
N ARG A 129 7.75 0.28 -32.71
CA ARG A 129 7.66 -1.19 -32.85
C ARG A 129 6.61 -1.78 -31.91
N GLN A 130 6.58 -1.37 -30.65
CA GLN A 130 5.58 -1.84 -29.68
C GLN A 130 4.15 -1.50 -30.11
N ARG A 131 3.92 -0.29 -30.64
CA ARG A 131 2.63 0.10 -31.20
C ARG A 131 2.24 -0.73 -32.42
N MET A 132 3.18 -0.96 -33.34
CA MET A 132 2.93 -1.80 -34.52
C MET A 132 2.63 -3.26 -34.12
N ALA A 133 3.42 -3.84 -33.21
CA ALA A 133 3.19 -5.18 -32.70
C ALA A 133 1.80 -5.32 -32.05
N PHE A 134 1.38 -4.32 -31.25
CA PHE A 134 0.03 -4.30 -30.68
C PHE A 134 -1.06 -4.28 -31.76
N VAL A 135 -0.91 -3.44 -32.80
CA VAL A 135 -1.86 -3.38 -33.92
C VAL A 135 -1.91 -4.72 -34.66
N ILE A 136 -0.76 -5.36 -34.92
CA ILE A 136 -0.67 -6.67 -35.58
C ILE A 136 -1.38 -7.75 -34.75
N VAL A 137 -1.12 -7.82 -33.44
CA VAL A 137 -1.77 -8.79 -32.55
C VAL A 137 -3.28 -8.58 -32.50
N GLN A 138 -3.73 -7.33 -32.41
CA GLN A 138 -5.16 -7.00 -32.42
C GLN A 138 -5.81 -7.32 -33.76
N ARG A 139 -5.12 -7.07 -34.89
CA ARG A 139 -5.56 -7.47 -36.23
C ARG A 139 -5.72 -8.99 -36.33
N LYS A 140 -4.71 -9.76 -35.91
CA LYS A 140 -4.75 -11.23 -35.86
C LYS A 140 -5.94 -11.73 -35.02
N ARG A 141 -6.21 -11.12 -33.85
CA ARG A 141 -7.36 -11.46 -32.99
C ARG A 141 -8.71 -11.18 -33.67
N ILE A 142 -8.83 -10.07 -34.38
CA ILE A 142 -10.06 -9.68 -35.10
C ILE A 142 -10.33 -10.63 -36.27
N ILE A 143 -9.31 -10.99 -37.06
CA ILE A 143 -9.43 -11.96 -38.17
C ILE A 143 -9.88 -13.33 -37.65
N LEU A 144 -9.29 -13.82 -36.55
CA LEU A 144 -9.69 -15.09 -35.95
C LEU A 144 -11.15 -15.07 -35.46
N ARG A 145 -11.62 -13.96 -34.90
CA ARG A 145 -13.03 -13.78 -34.53
C ARG A 145 -13.95 -13.75 -35.75
N ALA A 146 -13.54 -13.09 -36.84
CA ALA A 146 -14.27 -13.08 -38.11
C ALA A 146 -14.47 -14.50 -38.62
N ARG A 147 -13.37 -15.26 -38.73
CA ARG A 147 -13.36 -16.63 -39.26
C ARG A 147 -14.18 -17.59 -38.39
N ARG A 148 -14.10 -17.46 -37.06
CA ARG A 148 -14.93 -18.28 -36.14
C ARG A 148 -16.42 -18.00 -36.35
N ARG A 149 -16.79 -16.75 -36.62
CA ARG A 149 -18.19 -16.36 -36.86
C ARG A 149 -18.70 -16.80 -38.23
N GLN A 150 -17.85 -16.76 -39.26
CA GLN A 150 -18.16 -17.31 -40.59
C GLN A 150 -18.34 -18.84 -40.56
N ARG A 151 -17.61 -19.55 -39.68
CA ARG A 151 -17.73 -21.00 -39.49
C ARG A 151 -18.95 -21.47 -38.69
N VAL A 152 -19.81 -20.59 -38.20
CA VAL A 152 -21.04 -20.99 -37.48
C VAL A 152 -22.33 -20.66 -38.26
N PRO A 153 -22.49 -21.15 -39.51
CA PRO A 153 -23.71 -20.91 -40.30
C PRO A 153 -24.97 -21.51 -39.62
N LEU A 154 -24.79 -22.56 -38.82
CA LEU A 154 -25.85 -23.26 -38.08
C LEU A 154 -26.61 -22.36 -37.08
N LEU A 155 -25.96 -21.36 -36.50
CA LEU A 155 -26.61 -20.44 -35.54
C LEU A 155 -27.65 -19.54 -36.24
N ASN A 156 -27.40 -19.13 -37.49
CA ASN A 156 -28.40 -18.38 -38.28
C ASN A 156 -29.62 -19.25 -38.63
N GLN A 157 -29.44 -20.55 -38.81
CA GLN A 157 -30.51 -21.48 -39.16
C GLN A 157 -31.41 -21.81 -37.96
N ILE A 158 -30.82 -21.92 -36.76
CA ILE A 158 -31.56 -22.11 -35.49
C ILE A 158 -32.33 -20.84 -35.09
N GLY A 159 -31.80 -19.66 -35.41
CA GLY A 159 -32.49 -18.38 -35.19
C GLY A 159 -33.79 -18.19 -36.00
N ARG A 160 -34.00 -18.98 -37.08
CA ARG A 160 -35.29 -19.05 -37.80
C ARG A 160 -36.35 -19.85 -37.02
N TRP A 161 -35.93 -20.85 -36.26
CA TRP A 161 -36.85 -21.73 -35.51
C TRP A 161 -37.29 -21.13 -34.18
N CYS A 162 -36.48 -20.26 -33.54
CA CYS A 162 -36.80 -19.65 -32.25
C CYS A 162 -36.61 -18.11 -32.27
N PRO A 163 -37.68 -17.30 -32.29
CA PRO A 163 -37.59 -15.83 -32.33
C PRO A 163 -36.99 -15.22 -31.06
N PHE A 164 -37.11 -15.88 -29.90
CA PHE A 164 -36.47 -15.45 -28.65
C PHE A 164 -34.94 -15.53 -28.72
N LEU A 165 -34.38 -16.52 -29.42
CA LEU A 165 -32.92 -16.60 -29.65
C LEU A 165 -32.43 -15.49 -30.57
N LYS A 166 -33.27 -14.96 -31.46
CA LYS A 166 -32.93 -13.85 -32.38
C LYS A 166 -32.50 -12.58 -31.64
N ARG A 167 -33.04 -12.33 -30.44
CA ARG A 167 -32.63 -11.21 -29.56
C ARG A 167 -31.21 -11.38 -29.02
N PHE A 168 -30.75 -12.62 -28.80
CA PHE A 168 -29.39 -12.94 -28.39
C PHE A 168 -28.41 -13.03 -29.57
N LEU A 169 -28.91 -13.32 -30.78
CA LEU A 169 -28.16 -13.40 -32.03
C LEU A 169 -27.94 -12.06 -32.76
N VAL A 170 -28.25 -10.93 -32.12
CA VAL A 170 -28.01 -9.59 -32.69
C VAL A 170 -26.55 -9.48 -33.13
N ARG A 171 -26.32 -9.07 -34.40
CA ARG A 171 -24.96 -8.99 -34.92
C ARG A 171 -24.20 -7.94 -34.12
N ARG A 172 -22.93 -8.18 -33.85
CA ARG A 172 -22.07 -7.23 -33.12
C ARG A 172 -20.92 -6.79 -34.01
N CYS A 173 -20.47 -5.56 -33.81
CA CYS A 173 -19.31 -5.02 -34.51
C CYS A 173 -18.06 -5.83 -34.18
N ILE A 174 -17.26 -6.19 -35.19
CA ILE A 174 -16.10 -7.07 -34.99
C ILE A 174 -14.96 -6.45 -34.15
N LEU A 175 -14.84 -5.12 -34.16
CA LEU A 175 -13.84 -4.37 -33.38
C LEU A 175 -14.28 -4.09 -31.94
N CYS A 176 -15.36 -3.33 -31.77
CA CYS A 176 -15.81 -2.85 -30.46
C CYS A 176 -16.85 -3.72 -29.77
N ASN A 177 -17.31 -4.81 -30.41
CA ASN A 177 -18.37 -5.71 -29.92
C ASN A 177 -19.70 -5.01 -29.56
N ARG A 178 -19.92 -3.78 -30.03
CA ARG A 178 -21.17 -3.05 -29.84
C ARG A 178 -22.29 -3.75 -30.64
N PRO A 179 -23.51 -3.89 -30.09
CA PRO A 179 -24.64 -4.44 -30.83
C PRO A 179 -24.93 -3.63 -32.09
N GLU A 180 -25.43 -4.33 -33.11
CA GLU A 180 -25.88 -3.75 -34.37
C GLU A 180 -26.95 -2.68 -34.11
N SER A 181 -26.72 -1.52 -34.70
CA SER A 181 -27.62 -0.38 -34.74
C SER A 181 -28.00 -0.13 -36.20
N HIS A 182 -29.02 0.67 -36.47
CA HIS A 182 -29.47 1.02 -37.83
C HIS A 182 -28.35 1.59 -38.73
N ASN A 183 -27.27 2.09 -38.14
CA ASN A 183 -26.10 2.64 -38.84
C ASN A 183 -24.89 1.69 -38.86
N SER A 184 -25.10 0.37 -38.77
CA SER A 184 -24.05 -0.63 -39.00
C SER A 184 -23.74 -0.73 -40.49
N LEU A 185 -22.46 -0.96 -40.82
CA LEU A 185 -22.01 -1.15 -42.19
C LEU A 185 -21.54 -2.59 -42.36
N VAL A 186 -22.08 -3.27 -43.36
CA VAL A 186 -21.64 -4.59 -43.79
C VAL A 186 -20.62 -4.41 -44.91
N CYS A 187 -19.58 -5.25 -44.92
CA CYS A 187 -18.62 -5.23 -46.02
C CYS A 187 -19.32 -5.57 -47.36
N SER A 188 -18.93 -4.88 -48.43
CA SER A 188 -19.51 -5.06 -49.78
C SER A 188 -19.10 -6.36 -50.46
N ASN A 189 -18.13 -7.09 -49.92
CA ASN A 189 -17.67 -8.35 -50.51
C ASN A 189 -18.63 -9.49 -50.11
N PRO A 190 -19.24 -10.22 -51.06
CA PRO A 190 -20.20 -11.30 -50.77
C PRO A 190 -19.62 -12.44 -49.92
N ASP A 191 -18.31 -12.67 -49.98
CA ASP A 191 -17.62 -13.70 -49.18
C ASP A 191 -17.31 -13.23 -47.76
N CYS A 192 -17.44 -11.92 -47.49
CA CYS A 192 -17.10 -11.30 -46.22
C CYS A 192 -18.33 -10.64 -45.59
N GLU A 193 -19.18 -11.42 -44.92
CA GLU A 193 -20.38 -10.92 -44.22
C GLU A 193 -20.05 -10.27 -42.85
N THR A 194 -18.96 -9.49 -42.78
CA THR A 194 -18.51 -8.85 -41.54
C THR A 194 -19.20 -7.52 -41.30
N VAL A 195 -19.57 -7.27 -40.03
CA VAL A 195 -20.32 -6.07 -39.60
C VAL A 195 -19.42 -5.13 -38.80
N TYR A 196 -19.44 -3.85 -39.16
CA TYR A 196 -18.69 -2.77 -38.54
C TYR A 196 -19.63 -1.69 -37.99
N CYS A 197 -19.20 -1.04 -36.90
CA CYS A 197 -19.85 0.18 -36.40
C CYS A 197 -19.41 1.39 -37.25
N ARG A 198 -20.25 2.42 -37.45
CA ARG A 198 -19.89 3.60 -38.27
C ARG A 198 -18.58 4.26 -37.86
N ILE A 199 -18.34 4.37 -36.54
CA ILE A 199 -17.12 4.97 -35.96
C ILE A 199 -15.92 4.11 -36.35
N CYS A 200 -15.99 2.82 -36.05
CA CYS A 200 -14.99 1.81 -36.38
C CYS A 200 -14.66 1.79 -37.88
N TRP A 201 -15.66 1.88 -38.76
CA TRP A 201 -15.47 1.89 -40.21
C TRP A 201 -14.76 3.15 -40.71
N LYS A 202 -15.06 4.30 -40.09
CA LYS A 202 -14.39 5.57 -40.40
C LYS A 202 -12.93 5.55 -39.92
N ASP A 203 -12.69 5.02 -38.72
CA ASP A 203 -11.34 4.91 -38.14
C ASP A 203 -10.45 3.95 -38.95
N LEU A 204 -11.04 2.94 -39.60
CA LEU A 204 -10.35 1.99 -40.49
C LEU A 204 -10.14 2.52 -41.93
N GLY A 205 -10.45 3.79 -42.21
CA GLY A 205 -10.26 4.35 -43.54
C GLY A 205 -11.14 3.71 -44.61
N LYS A 206 -12.31 3.18 -44.23
CA LYS A 206 -13.28 2.50 -45.13
C LYS A 206 -12.73 1.22 -45.81
N THR A 207 -11.73 0.58 -45.20
CA THR A 207 -11.20 -0.70 -45.69
C THR A 207 -11.66 -1.86 -44.81
N CYS A 208 -11.98 -3.01 -45.44
CA CYS A 208 -12.37 -4.20 -44.69
C CYS A 208 -11.14 -4.93 -44.17
N PHE A 209 -10.98 -4.94 -42.84
CA PHE A 209 -9.89 -5.62 -42.15
C PHE A 209 -9.90 -7.14 -42.30
N ALA A 210 -11.04 -7.73 -42.69
CA ALA A 210 -11.19 -9.16 -42.91
C ALA A 210 -10.93 -9.59 -44.38
N CYS A 211 -11.17 -8.72 -45.36
CA CYS A 211 -10.84 -8.99 -46.77
C CYS A 211 -9.38 -8.70 -47.07
N ASN A 212 -8.78 -7.71 -46.40
CA ASN A 212 -7.39 -7.35 -46.64
C ASN A 212 -6.47 -8.19 -45.74
N THR A 213 -6.27 -9.47 -46.07
CA THR A 213 -5.39 -10.40 -45.33
C THR A 213 -3.94 -10.38 -45.79
N GLU A 214 -3.63 -9.78 -46.95
CA GLU A 214 -2.34 -9.94 -47.62
C GLU A 214 -1.23 -9.02 -47.09
N ASP A 215 -1.58 -7.90 -46.46
CA ASP A 215 -0.60 -6.90 -45.99
C ASP A 215 0.17 -7.26 -44.71
N VAL A 216 -0.06 -8.43 -44.09
CA VAL A 216 0.57 -8.77 -42.78
C VAL A 216 1.69 -9.80 -42.91
N VAL A 217 1.67 -10.66 -43.93
CA VAL A 217 2.70 -11.70 -44.08
C VAL A 217 4.01 -11.12 -44.63
N SER A 218 3.93 -10.09 -45.46
CA SER A 218 5.09 -9.44 -46.08
C SER A 218 5.93 -8.56 -45.13
N SER A 219 5.46 -8.26 -43.92
CA SER A 219 6.21 -7.45 -42.94
C SER A 219 6.94 -8.28 -41.88
N ASP A 220 6.53 -9.54 -41.66
CA ASP A 220 7.11 -10.41 -40.62
C ASP A 220 8.42 -11.11 -41.12
N GLU A 221 8.68 -11.19 -42.43
CA GLU A 221 9.92 -11.80 -42.98
C GLU A 221 11.11 -10.84 -43.13
N SER A 222 10.90 -9.52 -43.18
CA SER A 222 11.96 -8.55 -43.46
C SER A 222 12.69 -8.00 -42.22
N SER A 223 12.31 -8.37 -40.99
CA SER A 223 12.91 -7.80 -39.75
C SER A 223 13.88 -8.70 -39.01
N ASN A 224 14.32 -9.83 -39.59
CA ASN A 224 15.25 -10.76 -38.94
C ASN A 224 16.71 -10.64 -39.44
N GLY A 225 17.03 -9.61 -40.22
CA GLY A 225 18.40 -9.29 -40.65
C GLY A 225 19.02 -8.17 -39.80
N GLU A 226 20.28 -8.38 -39.40
CA GLU A 226 21.23 -7.39 -38.85
C GLU A 226 21.14 -7.08 -37.36
N ARG A 227 21.50 -8.08 -36.53
CA ARG A 227 22.28 -7.82 -35.31
C ARG A 227 23.74 -7.57 -35.69
N GLY A 228 24.04 -6.34 -36.11
CA GLY A 228 25.40 -5.83 -36.20
C GLY A 228 25.72 -4.99 -34.96
N TYR A 229 26.44 -5.56 -34.00
CA TYR A 229 27.18 -4.77 -33.01
C TYR A 229 28.26 -3.99 -33.76
N ALA A 230 28.28 -2.67 -33.59
CA ALA A 230 29.40 -1.84 -34.00
C ALA A 230 30.02 -1.27 -32.72
N ASP A 231 31.28 -1.66 -32.50
CA ASP A 231 32.23 -1.04 -31.57
C ASP A 231 32.43 0.46 -31.88
#